data_AF-A0A7S1ILN4-F1
#
_entry.id   AF-A0A7S1ILN4-F1
#
_cell.length_a   1.000
_cell.length_b   1.000
_cell.length_c   1.000
_cell.angle_alpha   90.00
_cell.angle_beta   90.00
_cell.angle_gamma   90.00
#
_symmetry.space_group_name_H-M   'P 1'
#
loop_
_entity.id
_entity.type
_entity.pdbx_description
1 polymer ?
#
loop_
_entity_poly.entity_id
_entity_poly.type
_entity_poly.pdbx_seq_one_letter_code
_entity_poly.pdbx_strand_id
1 'polypeptide(L)'
;RADVGALQRDRSVPLASASIAMAASAGARPSDAQTAFIEALVACDFKKAKQLLESSGDAINPNYVHRGFNSGRIHVTECPYTYTHPMLTVALQAGMDKAMSCNHLFPDPEKIKAWMSTEKEVCEVVAVLIQKGADVNMTGKETQDCESAGSPSVHGKTPLCAAVQRGSPALVRMLLEAGADPNHVHSYESSSWGPDDRNPLGPGVLKPESWLGSVSNGSVGRLQENDPRRPYSAEILGLLGK
;
A
#
# COMPACT_ATOMS: atom_id res chain seq x y z
N ARG A 1 1.48 -48.50 34.79
CA ARG A 1 0.53 -47.36 34.95
C ARG A 1 1.36 -46.14 35.36
N ALA A 2 1.67 -45.15 34.54
CA ALA A 2 1.35 -44.80 33.15
C ALA A 2 2.65 -44.24 32.53
N ASP A 3 3.23 -44.88 31.52
CA ASP A 3 3.05 -44.61 30.09
C ASP A 3 3.54 -43.22 29.65
N VAL A 4 4.84 -43.14 29.35
CA VAL A 4 5.53 -42.00 28.74
C VAL A 4 5.54 -42.25 27.24
N GLY A 5 4.42 -41.88 26.59
CA GLY A 5 4.23 -42.01 25.15
C GLY A 5 4.91 -40.86 24.39
N ALA A 6 5.81 -41.23 23.49
CA ALA A 6 6.54 -40.36 22.59
C ALA A 6 5.61 -39.57 21.66
N LEU A 7 5.85 -38.26 21.54
CA LEU A 7 5.43 -37.46 20.39
C LEU A 7 6.68 -37.05 19.61
N GLN A 8 7.11 -37.96 18.73
CA GLN A 8 8.00 -37.65 17.61
C GLN A 8 7.36 -36.51 16.80
N ARG A 9 8.09 -35.40 16.66
CA ARG A 9 7.78 -34.36 15.69
C ARG A 9 8.10 -34.93 14.31
N ASP A 10 7.09 -35.50 13.67
CA ASP A 10 7.18 -35.90 12.27
C ASP A 10 7.32 -34.65 11.40
N ARG A 11 8.56 -34.41 10.96
CA ARG A 11 8.92 -33.43 9.94
C ARG A 11 8.75 -34.10 8.58
N SER A 12 7.51 -34.25 8.12
CA SER A 12 7.24 -34.60 6.74
C SER A 12 5.86 -34.11 6.31
N VAL A 13 5.80 -32.84 5.88
CA VAL A 13 4.73 -32.41 4.96
C VAL A 13 5.43 -31.92 3.69
N PRO A 14 5.21 -32.57 2.54
CA PRO A 14 5.96 -32.27 1.33
C PRO A 14 5.59 -30.88 0.79
N LEU A 15 6.62 -30.06 0.55
CA LEU A 15 6.60 -28.90 -0.33
C LEU A 15 6.32 -29.38 -1.76
N ALA A 16 5.05 -29.62 -2.09
CA ALA A 16 4.64 -29.93 -3.45
C ALA A 16 3.36 -29.14 -3.78
N SER A 17 3.53 -28.15 -4.66
CA SER A 17 2.50 -27.67 -5.60
C SER A 17 1.09 -27.44 -5.01
N ALA A 18 0.93 -26.42 -4.17
CA ALA A 18 -0.38 -25.83 -3.93
C ALA A 18 -0.76 -24.95 -5.13
N SER A 19 -1.27 -25.60 -6.18
CA SER A 19 -2.02 -24.97 -7.25
C SER A 19 -3.06 -24.00 -6.69
N ILE A 20 -3.07 -22.80 -7.25
CA ILE A 20 -4.25 -22.04 -7.68
C ILE A 20 -5.56 -22.78 -7.41
N ALA A 21 -6.16 -22.61 -6.22
CA ALA A 21 -7.59 -22.81 -5.98
C ALA A 21 -7.97 -22.41 -4.54
N MET A 22 -9.12 -21.75 -4.43
CA MET A 22 -9.93 -21.44 -3.22
C MET A 22 -9.56 -20.13 -2.49
N ALA A 23 -10.41 -19.10 -2.40
CA ALA A 23 -11.82 -18.99 -2.74
C ALA A 23 -12.16 -17.53 -3.14
N ALA A 24 -12.94 -17.43 -4.21
CA ALA A 24 -13.50 -16.20 -4.73
C ALA A 24 -14.62 -15.67 -3.81
N SER A 25 -14.56 -14.38 -3.48
CA SER A 25 -15.78 -13.59 -3.34
C SER A 25 -15.86 -12.64 -4.54
N ALA A 26 -16.75 -13.03 -5.45
CA ALA A 26 -17.33 -12.31 -6.59
C ALA A 26 -16.63 -11.01 -7.06
N GLY A 27 -15.62 -11.17 -7.91
CA GLY A 27 -15.16 -10.14 -8.84
C GLY A 27 -14.80 -10.81 -10.16
N ALA A 28 -15.12 -10.18 -11.30
CA ALA A 28 -14.68 -10.69 -12.59
C ALA A 28 -13.15 -10.77 -12.62
N ARG A 29 -12.59 -11.87 -13.13
CA ARG A 29 -11.15 -12.01 -13.31
C ARG A 29 -10.66 -10.84 -14.20
N PRO A 30 -9.54 -10.17 -13.86
CA PRO A 30 -8.99 -9.13 -14.71
C PRO A 30 -8.67 -9.68 -16.10
N SER A 31 -8.71 -8.82 -17.12
CA SER A 31 -8.21 -9.18 -18.46
C SER A 31 -6.74 -9.59 -18.40
N ASP A 32 -6.27 -10.30 -19.42
CA ASP A 32 -4.84 -10.69 -19.49
C ASP A 32 -3.93 -9.45 -19.54
N ALA A 33 -4.36 -8.39 -20.23
CA ALA A 33 -3.66 -7.11 -20.26
C ALA A 33 -3.61 -6.45 -18.87
N GLN A 34 -4.73 -6.42 -18.15
CA GLN A 34 -4.80 -5.90 -16.78
C GLN A 34 -3.91 -6.71 -15.83
N THR A 35 -3.89 -8.04 -15.98
CA THR A 35 -3.06 -8.95 -15.19
C THR A 35 -1.57 -8.68 -15.43
N ALA A 36 -1.14 -8.60 -16.69
CA ALA A 36 0.24 -8.31 -17.04
C ALA A 36 0.72 -6.95 -16.52
N PHE A 37 -0.17 -5.95 -16.50
CA PHE A 37 0.12 -4.63 -15.94
C PHE A 37 0.31 -4.70 -14.42
N ILE A 38 -0.58 -5.39 -13.69
CA ILE A 38 -0.44 -5.59 -12.24
C ILE A 38 0.87 -6.32 -11.92
N GLU A 39 1.20 -7.38 -12.67
CA GLU A 39 2.45 -8.13 -12.49
C GLU A 39 3.70 -7.27 -12.70
N ALA A 40 3.68 -6.36 -13.69
CA ALA A 40 4.78 -5.43 -13.91
C ALA A 40 4.98 -4.47 -12.72
N LEU A 41 3.90 -3.94 -12.13
CA LEU A 41 3.97 -3.11 -10.94
C LEU A 41 4.52 -3.88 -9.73
N VAL A 42 4.06 -5.12 -9.50
CA VAL A 42 4.54 -5.99 -8.41
C VAL A 42 6.04 -6.32 -8.57
N ALA A 43 6.48 -6.51 -9.81
CA ALA A 43 7.90 -6.71 -10.12
C ALA A 43 8.74 -5.43 -9.98
N CYS A 44 8.13 -4.26 -9.74
CA CYS A 44 8.76 -2.94 -9.83
C CYS A 44 9.36 -2.66 -11.23
N ASP A 45 8.82 -3.29 -12.28
CA ASP A 45 9.22 -3.05 -13.67
C ASP A 45 8.33 -1.96 -14.27
N PHE A 46 8.56 -0.73 -13.81
CA PHE A 46 7.78 0.45 -14.21
C PHE A 46 7.91 0.77 -15.70
N LYS A 47 9.02 0.40 -16.33
CA LYS A 47 9.21 0.55 -17.79
C LYS A 47 8.25 -0.36 -18.55
N LYS A 48 8.18 -1.63 -18.17
CA LYS A 48 7.20 -2.56 -18.75
C LYS A 48 5.76 -2.14 -18.44
N ALA A 49 5.49 -1.69 -17.22
CA ALA A 49 4.17 -1.21 -16.82
C ALA A 49 3.70 -0.04 -17.70
N LYS A 50 4.57 0.94 -17.94
CA LYS A 50 4.32 2.07 -18.84
C LYS A 50 4.07 1.63 -20.28
N GLN A 51 4.94 0.76 -20.82
CA GLN A 51 4.77 0.22 -22.18
C GLN A 51 3.44 -0.51 -22.36
N LEU A 52 3.01 -1.26 -21.34
CA LEU A 52 1.70 -1.94 -21.36
C LEU A 52 0.55 -0.93 -21.38
N LEU A 53 0.61 0.15 -20.59
CA LEU A 53 -0.39 1.22 -20.65
C LEU A 53 -0.46 1.88 -22.04
N GLU A 54 0.68 2.15 -22.65
CA GLU A 54 0.74 2.82 -23.96
C GLU A 54 0.26 1.92 -25.11
N SER A 55 0.55 0.62 -25.06
CA SER A 55 0.25 -0.33 -26.14
C SER A 55 -1.12 -1.01 -26.04
N SER A 56 -1.75 -1.03 -24.87
CA SER A 56 -2.97 -1.81 -24.61
C SER A 56 -4.29 -1.14 -25.03
N GLY A 57 -4.26 0.10 -25.52
CA GLY A 57 -5.48 0.86 -25.83
C GLY A 57 -6.38 0.98 -24.58
N ASP A 58 -7.62 0.51 -24.69
CA ASP A 58 -8.62 0.52 -23.61
C ASP A 58 -8.67 -0.81 -22.80
N ALA A 59 -7.76 -1.76 -23.07
CA ALA A 59 -7.79 -3.07 -22.43
C ALA A 59 -7.34 -3.06 -20.96
N ILE A 60 -6.65 -2.00 -20.53
CA ILE A 60 -6.29 -1.74 -19.13
C ILE A 60 -7.25 -0.69 -18.59
N ASN A 61 -8.01 -1.08 -17.57
CA ASN A 61 -8.88 -0.16 -16.83
C ASN A 61 -8.04 0.58 -15.78
N PRO A 62 -7.85 1.91 -15.90
CA PRO A 62 -7.09 2.69 -14.92
C PRO A 62 -7.77 2.77 -13.55
N ASN A 63 -9.08 2.56 -13.49
CA ASN A 63 -9.90 2.54 -12.28
C ASN A 63 -10.15 1.12 -11.76
N TYR A 64 -9.39 0.13 -12.25
CA TYR A 64 -9.48 -1.23 -11.72
C TYR A 64 -9.11 -1.23 -10.24
N VAL A 65 -9.97 -1.84 -9.41
CA VAL A 65 -9.71 -2.03 -7.99
C VAL A 65 -9.04 -3.39 -7.81
N HIS A 66 -7.73 -3.35 -7.59
CA HIS A 66 -6.94 -4.55 -7.33
C HIS A 66 -7.22 -5.07 -5.92
N ARG A 67 -7.69 -6.32 -5.86
CA ARG A 67 -7.81 -7.07 -4.61
C ARG A 67 -6.59 -7.99 -4.44
N GLY A 68 -5.99 -7.95 -3.26
CA GLY A 68 -4.89 -8.84 -2.89
C GLY A 68 -5.15 -9.61 -1.59
N PHE A 69 -4.48 -10.75 -1.43
CA PHE A 69 -4.39 -11.52 -0.19
C PHE A 69 -2.91 -11.84 0.10
N ASN A 70 -2.46 -11.63 1.32
CA ASN A 70 -1.11 -11.91 1.75
C ASN A 70 -0.98 -13.38 2.22
N SER A 71 -0.73 -14.30 1.28
CA SER A 71 -0.33 -15.69 1.56
C SER A 71 1.11 -15.99 1.11
N GLY A 72 1.99 -14.98 1.15
CA GLY A 72 3.39 -15.09 0.70
C GLY A 72 3.65 -14.61 -0.73
N ARG A 73 2.66 -14.05 -1.41
CA ARG A 73 2.82 -13.26 -2.64
C ARG A 73 1.72 -12.23 -2.72
N ILE A 74 1.95 -11.09 -2.12
CA ILE A 74 1.40 -9.80 -2.50
C ILE A 74 1.92 -8.83 -1.47
N HIS A 75 2.63 -7.82 -1.94
CA HIS A 75 2.97 -6.73 -1.08
C HIS A 75 2.95 -5.45 -1.91
N VAL A 76 1.88 -4.70 -1.74
CA VAL A 76 1.68 -3.38 -2.33
C VAL A 76 1.49 -2.36 -1.21
N THR A 77 1.02 -2.80 -0.04
CA THR A 77 0.77 -1.97 1.14
C THR A 77 1.21 -2.70 2.41
N GLU A 78 1.26 -1.99 3.54
CA GLU A 78 1.58 -2.55 4.86
C GLU A 78 0.51 -3.54 5.39
N CYS A 79 -0.58 -3.77 4.65
CA CYS A 79 -1.67 -4.63 5.07
C CYS A 79 -1.24 -6.12 5.14
N PRO A 80 -1.32 -6.76 6.32
CA PRO A 80 -0.84 -8.12 6.52
C PRO A 80 -1.79 -9.21 6.00
N TYR A 81 -3.01 -8.87 5.56
CA TYR A 81 -4.05 -9.84 5.20
C TYR A 81 -4.69 -9.55 3.84
N THR A 82 -5.75 -8.72 3.79
CA THR A 82 -6.45 -8.42 2.54
C THR A 82 -6.62 -6.94 2.31
N TYR A 83 -6.50 -6.53 1.06
CA TYR A 83 -6.71 -5.15 0.69
C TYR A 83 -7.40 -5.05 -0.67
N THR A 84 -7.95 -3.86 -0.90
CA THR A 84 -8.47 -3.41 -2.18
C THR A 84 -7.94 -2.01 -2.44
N HIS A 85 -7.19 -1.82 -3.53
CA HIS A 85 -6.65 -0.50 -3.89
C HIS A 85 -6.88 -0.20 -5.37
N PRO A 86 -7.21 1.06 -5.71
CA PRO A 86 -7.23 1.49 -7.11
C PRO A 86 -5.81 1.43 -7.69
N MET A 87 -5.70 1.30 -9.01
CA MET A 87 -4.39 1.15 -9.68
C MET A 87 -3.42 2.31 -9.41
N LEU A 88 -3.93 3.54 -9.20
CA LEU A 88 -3.08 4.66 -8.80
C LEU A 88 -2.37 4.40 -7.47
N THR A 89 -3.12 4.00 -6.43
CA THR A 89 -2.54 3.65 -5.13
C THR A 89 -1.58 2.48 -5.28
N VAL A 90 -1.91 1.46 -6.07
CA VAL A 90 -1.02 0.31 -6.33
C VAL A 90 0.31 0.76 -6.95
N ALA A 91 0.26 1.61 -7.98
CA ALA A 91 1.46 2.11 -8.65
C ALA A 91 2.33 2.97 -7.74
N LEU A 92 1.71 3.86 -6.95
CA LEU A 92 2.41 4.74 -6.00
C LEU A 92 3.14 3.95 -4.91
N GLN A 93 2.56 2.84 -4.45
CA GLN A 93 3.10 2.04 -3.34
C GLN A 93 3.90 0.81 -3.78
N ALA A 94 3.99 0.54 -5.09
CA ALA A 94 4.75 -0.57 -5.63
C ALA A 94 6.19 -0.60 -5.07
N GLY A 95 6.58 -1.74 -4.48
CA GLY A 95 7.90 -1.95 -3.88
C GLY A 95 8.06 -1.44 -2.45
N MET A 96 7.04 -0.81 -1.87
CA MET A 96 7.08 -0.30 -0.49
C MET A 96 7.34 -1.41 0.53
N ASP A 97 6.82 -2.59 0.26
CA ASP A 97 7.00 -3.80 1.04
C ASP A 97 8.44 -4.28 1.17
N LYS A 98 9.20 -4.11 0.08
CA LYS A 98 10.62 -4.47 0.04
C LYS A 98 11.41 -3.49 0.92
N ALA A 99 10.90 -2.27 1.09
CA ALA A 99 11.47 -1.25 1.97
C ALA A 99 11.03 -1.41 3.44
N MET A 100 9.74 -1.65 3.67
CA MET A 100 9.09 -1.68 4.98
C MET A 100 8.89 -3.13 5.43
N SER A 101 9.95 -3.80 5.85
CA SER A 101 9.86 -5.18 6.35
C SER A 101 9.09 -5.22 7.67
N CYS A 102 7.93 -5.90 7.70
CA CYS A 102 7.11 -6.06 8.91
C CYS A 102 7.80 -6.80 10.06
N ASN A 103 8.91 -7.50 9.79
CA ASN A 103 9.68 -8.24 10.79
C ASN A 103 10.83 -7.44 11.43
N HIS A 104 11.12 -6.23 10.94
CA HIS A 104 12.12 -5.37 11.56
C HIS A 104 11.41 -4.30 12.39
N LEU A 105 11.77 -4.19 13.68
CA LEU A 105 11.28 -3.14 14.58
C LEU A 105 11.50 -1.72 14.01
N PHE A 106 12.46 -1.58 13.09
CA PHE A 106 12.78 -0.35 12.39
C PHE A 106 13.11 -0.67 10.92
N PRO A 107 12.53 0.05 9.94
CA PRO A 107 12.83 -0.16 8.53
C PRO A 107 14.25 0.29 8.18
N ASP A 108 14.85 -0.36 7.18
CA ASP A 108 16.21 -0.11 6.71
C ASP A 108 16.25 1.16 5.82
N PRO A 109 16.95 2.24 6.22
CA PRO A 109 17.03 3.47 5.45
C PRO A 109 17.53 3.27 4.02
N GLU A 110 18.45 2.34 3.78
CA GLU A 110 18.97 2.10 2.43
C GLU A 110 17.91 1.47 1.53
N LYS A 111 17.03 0.61 2.06
CA LYS A 111 15.91 0.04 1.30
C LYS A 111 14.84 1.09 1.02
N ILE A 112 14.54 1.98 1.96
CA ILE A 112 13.63 3.11 1.73
C ILE A 112 14.22 4.02 0.64
N LYS A 113 15.51 4.35 0.71
CA LYS A 113 16.19 5.17 -0.29
C LYS A 113 16.18 4.52 -1.67
N ALA A 114 16.41 3.21 -1.75
CA ALA A 114 16.33 2.45 -3.00
C ALA A 114 14.89 2.39 -3.56
N TRP A 115 13.88 2.35 -2.70
CA TRP A 115 12.49 2.44 -3.14
C TRP A 115 12.15 3.84 -3.68
N MET A 116 12.56 4.89 -2.96
CA MET A 116 12.35 6.29 -3.38
C MET A 116 13.07 6.62 -4.69
N SER A 117 14.21 6.00 -5.00
CA SER A 117 14.97 6.25 -6.24
C SER A 117 14.20 5.91 -7.52
N THR A 118 13.12 5.13 -7.44
CA THR A 118 12.22 4.80 -8.56
C THR A 118 11.17 5.87 -8.84
N GLU A 119 11.24 7.03 -8.17
CA GLU A 119 10.26 8.12 -8.29
C GLU A 119 10.01 8.53 -9.74
N LYS A 120 11.07 8.68 -10.55
CA LYS A 120 10.92 9.12 -11.94
C LYS A 120 10.03 8.17 -12.73
N GLU A 121 10.29 6.87 -12.66
CA GLU A 121 9.51 5.88 -13.39
C GLU A 121 8.08 5.75 -12.86
N VAL A 122 7.88 5.90 -11.54
CA VAL A 122 6.54 5.92 -10.94
C VAL A 122 5.75 7.14 -11.41
N CYS A 123 6.37 8.33 -11.45
CA CYS A 123 5.76 9.54 -12.01
C CYS A 123 5.29 9.33 -13.45
N GLU A 124 6.09 8.68 -14.30
CA GLU A 124 5.70 8.40 -15.68
C GLU A 124 4.50 7.45 -15.76
N VAL A 125 4.46 6.39 -14.95
CA VAL A 125 3.31 5.46 -14.90
C VAL A 125 2.05 6.17 -14.39
N VAL A 126 2.17 6.95 -13.32
CA VAL A 126 1.04 7.70 -12.72
C VAL A 126 0.50 8.73 -13.70
N ALA A 127 1.36 9.46 -14.41
CA ALA A 127 0.94 10.42 -15.42
C ALA A 127 0.11 9.75 -16.53
N VAL A 128 0.54 8.58 -17.02
CA VAL A 128 -0.21 7.83 -18.04
C VAL A 128 -1.54 7.29 -17.49
N LEU A 129 -1.58 6.82 -16.24
CA LEU A 129 -2.84 6.41 -15.61
C LEU A 129 -3.83 7.57 -15.51
N ILE A 130 -3.39 8.76 -15.06
CA ILE A 130 -4.21 9.97 -14.99
C ILE A 130 -4.69 10.37 -16.39
N GLN A 131 -3.81 10.36 -17.40
CA GLN A 131 -4.17 10.66 -18.79
C GLN A 131 -5.24 9.71 -19.33
N LYS A 132 -5.25 8.45 -18.90
CA LYS A 132 -6.27 7.47 -19.24
C LYS A 132 -7.57 7.60 -18.45
N GLY A 133 -7.68 8.59 -17.56
CA GLY A 133 -8.89 8.84 -16.77
C GLY A 133 -8.93 8.06 -15.45
N ALA A 134 -7.76 7.78 -14.85
CA ALA A 134 -7.73 7.32 -13.47
C ALA A 134 -8.33 8.37 -12.54
N ASP A 135 -9.27 7.97 -11.69
CA ASP A 135 -9.87 8.81 -10.66
C ASP A 135 -8.90 8.93 -9.48
N VAL A 136 -8.35 10.14 -9.35
CA VAL A 136 -7.33 10.52 -8.36
C VAL A 136 -7.82 10.51 -6.92
N ASN A 137 -9.14 10.44 -6.71
CA ASN A 137 -9.77 10.42 -5.40
C ASN A 137 -10.33 9.03 -5.02
N MET A 138 -10.14 8.00 -5.85
CA MET A 138 -10.58 6.64 -5.52
C MET A 138 -9.96 6.17 -4.22
N THR A 139 -10.79 5.62 -3.34
CA THR A 139 -10.33 5.10 -2.06
C THR A 139 -10.13 3.60 -2.10
N GLY A 140 -9.04 3.12 -1.50
CA GLY A 140 -8.88 1.72 -1.15
C GLY A 140 -9.55 1.34 0.18
N LYS A 141 -9.71 0.04 0.41
CA LYS A 141 -10.05 -0.54 1.72
C LYS A 141 -9.01 -1.60 2.07
N GLU A 142 -8.38 -1.45 3.21
CA GLU A 142 -7.52 -2.48 3.80
C GLU A 142 -8.29 -3.16 4.92
N THR A 143 -8.20 -4.48 5.04
CA THR A 143 -8.59 -5.14 6.29
C THR A 143 -7.37 -5.16 7.18
N GLN A 144 -7.48 -4.57 8.36
CA GLN A 144 -6.72 -5.10 9.49
C GLN A 144 -7.70 -5.98 10.24
N ASP A 145 -7.96 -7.16 9.67
CA ASP A 145 -8.59 -8.25 10.41
C ASP A 145 -7.56 -8.82 11.38
N CYS A 146 -7.25 -8.02 12.40
CA CYS A 146 -6.66 -8.51 13.62
C CYS A 146 -7.58 -8.12 14.77
N GLU A 147 -8.87 -8.47 14.68
CA GLU A 147 -9.71 -8.55 15.87
C GLU A 147 -9.04 -9.42 16.95
N SER A 148 -8.24 -10.43 16.55
CA SER A 148 -7.39 -11.21 17.47
C SER A 148 -6.14 -10.50 18.00
N ALA A 149 -5.71 -9.36 17.44
CA ALA A 149 -4.53 -8.60 17.92
C ALA A 149 -4.86 -7.17 18.38
N GLY A 150 -6.11 -6.72 18.24
CA GLY A 150 -6.57 -5.42 18.70
C GLY A 150 -6.12 -4.22 17.86
N SER A 151 -5.56 -4.37 16.65
CA SER A 151 -5.16 -3.24 15.80
C SER A 151 -6.30 -2.77 14.86
N PRO A 152 -6.35 -1.48 14.51
CA PRO A 152 -7.49 -0.90 13.79
C PRO A 152 -7.52 -1.15 12.28
N SER A 153 -8.70 -1.46 11.72
CA SER A 153 -8.89 -1.48 10.27
C SER A 153 -8.84 -0.08 9.67
N VAL A 154 -7.93 0.13 8.71
CA VAL A 154 -7.78 1.41 7.98
C VAL A 154 -8.54 1.35 6.67
N HIS A 155 -9.45 2.30 6.47
CA HIS A 155 -10.23 2.42 5.25
C HIS A 155 -10.07 3.82 4.64
N GLY A 156 -10.35 3.94 3.34
CA GLY A 156 -10.45 5.23 2.68
C GLY A 156 -9.16 5.72 2.02
N LYS A 157 -8.07 4.96 2.00
CA LYS A 157 -6.76 5.45 1.53
C LYS A 157 -6.80 5.91 0.08
N THR A 158 -6.54 7.20 -0.15
CA THR A 158 -6.48 7.80 -1.49
C THR A 158 -5.09 7.70 -2.11
N PRO A 159 -4.97 7.87 -3.45
CA PRO A 159 -3.70 8.06 -4.13
C PRO A 159 -2.85 9.18 -3.51
N LEU A 160 -3.47 10.30 -3.12
CA LEU A 160 -2.74 11.42 -2.50
C LEU A 160 -2.04 10.97 -1.21
N CYS A 161 -2.72 10.20 -0.36
CA CYS A 161 -2.12 9.66 0.86
C CYS A 161 -0.98 8.70 0.59
N ALA A 162 -1.09 7.88 -0.46
CA ALA A 162 0.01 7.02 -0.89
C ALA A 162 1.24 7.82 -1.35
N ALA A 163 1.04 8.93 -2.08
CA ALA A 163 2.13 9.83 -2.47
C ALA A 163 2.77 10.53 -1.28
N VAL A 164 1.97 10.96 -0.30
CA VAL A 164 2.47 11.54 0.96
C VAL A 164 3.28 10.51 1.76
N GLN A 165 2.77 9.27 1.90
CA GLN A 165 3.46 8.19 2.61
C GLN A 165 4.80 7.81 1.97
N ARG A 166 4.88 7.95 0.64
CA ARG A 166 6.12 7.78 -0.13
C ARG A 166 7.14 8.89 0.11
N GLY A 167 6.71 10.04 0.64
CA GLY A 167 7.58 11.20 0.82
C GLY A 167 8.00 11.82 -0.51
N SER A 168 7.11 11.83 -1.52
CA SER A 168 7.40 12.33 -2.86
C SER A 168 6.64 13.62 -3.15
N PRO A 169 7.27 14.81 -3.04
CA PRO A 169 6.65 16.08 -3.42
C PRO A 169 6.23 16.13 -4.89
N ALA A 170 6.96 15.45 -5.78
CA ALA A 170 6.65 15.39 -7.20
C ALA A 170 5.31 14.69 -7.46
N LEU A 171 5.08 13.53 -6.84
CA LEU A 171 3.81 12.80 -6.96
C LEU A 171 2.66 13.52 -6.26
N VAL A 172 2.92 14.18 -5.13
CA VAL A 172 1.92 15.01 -4.45
C VAL A 172 1.47 16.16 -5.35
N ARG A 173 2.40 16.92 -5.94
CA ARG A 173 2.08 17.98 -6.93
C ARG A 173 1.24 17.43 -8.08
N MET A 174 1.69 16.34 -8.69
CA MET A 174 1.01 15.75 -9.84
C MET A 174 -0.45 15.38 -9.54
N LEU A 175 -0.70 14.79 -8.36
CA LEU A 175 -2.06 14.43 -7.96
C LEU A 175 -2.92 15.65 -7.62
N LEU A 176 -2.37 16.66 -6.96
CA LEU A 176 -3.08 17.91 -6.65
C LEU A 176 -3.45 18.67 -7.94
N GLU A 177 -2.52 18.78 -8.89
CA GLU A 177 -2.77 19.38 -10.21
C GLU A 177 -3.86 18.62 -10.99
N ALA A 178 -3.95 17.29 -10.79
CA ALA A 178 -5.00 16.45 -11.36
C ALA A 178 -6.33 16.48 -10.57
N GLY A 179 -6.45 17.29 -9.51
CA GLY A 179 -7.69 17.48 -8.76
C GLY A 179 -7.88 16.54 -7.57
N ALA A 180 -6.82 15.97 -7.01
CA ALA A 180 -6.89 15.24 -5.76
C ALA A 180 -7.29 16.15 -4.59
N ASP A 181 -8.16 15.68 -3.70
CA ASP A 181 -8.63 16.44 -2.54
C ASP A 181 -7.58 16.44 -1.40
N PRO A 182 -6.93 17.59 -1.11
CA PRO A 182 -5.94 17.69 -0.04
C PRO A 182 -6.53 17.59 1.37
N ASN A 183 -7.87 17.61 1.50
CA ASN A 183 -8.55 17.54 2.78
C ASN A 183 -9.33 16.23 2.97
N HIS A 184 -9.08 15.21 2.13
CA HIS A 184 -9.76 13.93 2.25
C HIS A 184 -9.53 13.29 3.63
N VAL A 185 -10.62 12.84 4.24
CA VAL A 185 -10.63 12.27 5.59
C VAL A 185 -10.80 10.76 5.54
N HIS A 186 -9.94 10.05 6.27
CA HIS A 186 -9.88 8.60 6.30
C HIS A 186 -10.38 8.12 7.65
N SER A 187 -11.50 7.42 7.67
CA SER A 187 -11.96 6.75 8.88
C SER A 187 -11.19 5.45 9.10
N TYR A 188 -10.77 5.21 10.33
CA TYR A 188 -10.33 3.90 10.77
C TYR A 188 -11.15 3.52 12.00
N GLU A 189 -11.46 2.24 12.14
CA GLU A 189 -12.25 1.73 13.25
C GLU A 189 -11.29 1.22 14.33
N SER A 190 -11.12 1.98 15.42
CA SER A 190 -10.41 1.53 16.62
C SER A 190 -11.37 1.53 17.79
N SER A 191 -11.88 0.35 18.14
CA SER A 191 -12.59 0.13 19.40
C SER A 191 -11.63 -0.24 20.55
N SER A 192 -10.37 -0.59 20.25
CA SER A 192 -9.43 -1.21 21.19
C SER A 192 -8.32 -0.28 21.69
N TRP A 193 -7.92 0.72 20.90
CA TRP A 193 -6.98 1.77 21.30
C TRP A 193 -7.70 3.12 21.23
N GLY A 194 -8.06 3.66 22.40
CA GLY A 194 -8.58 5.04 22.52
C GLY A 194 -7.54 6.09 22.09
N PRO A 195 -7.83 7.40 22.23
CA PRO A 195 -6.83 8.43 21.98
C PRO A 195 -5.60 8.20 22.86
N ASP A 196 -4.46 7.87 22.25
CA ASP A 196 -3.16 7.72 22.94
C ASP A 196 -2.19 8.81 22.45
N ASP A 197 -1.12 9.05 23.20
CA ASP A 197 -0.12 10.09 22.92
C ASP A 197 0.63 9.91 21.57
N ARG A 198 0.53 8.73 20.96
CA ARG A 198 1.10 8.37 19.65
C ARG A 198 0.09 8.56 18.51
N ASN A 199 -1.20 8.75 18.84
CA ASN A 199 -2.25 9.19 17.92
C ASN A 199 -3.09 10.32 18.54
N PRO A 200 -2.55 11.56 18.58
CA PRO A 200 -3.20 12.70 19.22
C PRO A 200 -4.54 13.10 18.59
N LEU A 201 -4.94 12.49 17.47
CA LEU A 201 -6.21 12.73 16.78
C LEU A 201 -7.38 11.88 17.33
N GLY A 202 -7.11 10.86 18.15
CA GLY A 202 -8.12 9.93 18.64
C GLY A 202 -8.70 9.01 17.55
N PRO A 203 -9.61 8.07 17.90
CA PRO A 203 -10.38 7.34 16.90
C PRO A 203 -11.11 8.33 16.00
N GLY A 204 -10.93 8.17 14.68
CA GLY A 204 -11.63 8.98 13.69
C GLY A 204 -10.72 10.00 12.99
N VAL A 205 -10.59 9.80 11.68
CA VAL A 205 -10.10 10.76 10.68
C VAL A 205 -8.58 10.97 10.65
N LEU A 206 -7.90 10.24 9.75
CA LEU A 206 -6.59 10.62 9.22
C LEU A 206 -6.78 11.57 8.02
N LYS A 207 -5.91 12.56 7.91
CA LYS A 207 -5.82 13.45 6.74
C LYS A 207 -4.60 13.11 5.91
N PRO A 208 -4.41 13.66 4.70
CA PRO A 208 -3.24 13.35 3.90
C PRO A 208 -1.93 13.62 4.64
N GLU A 209 -1.82 14.72 5.39
CA GLU A 209 -0.63 15.05 6.19
C GLU A 209 -0.30 14.03 7.28
N SER A 210 -1.28 13.28 7.78
CA SER A 210 -1.05 12.20 8.75
C SER A 210 -0.13 11.12 8.17
N TRP A 211 -0.13 10.91 6.86
CA TRP A 211 0.70 9.89 6.22
C TRP A 211 2.18 10.25 6.10
N LEU A 212 2.59 11.45 6.55
CA LEU A 212 4.00 11.81 6.72
C LEU A 212 4.66 11.06 7.88
N GLY A 213 3.89 10.45 8.78
CA GLY A 213 4.43 9.63 9.86
C GLY A 213 4.97 8.28 9.39
N SER A 214 5.69 7.59 10.29
CA SER A 214 5.95 6.17 10.11
C SER A 214 4.64 5.42 10.33
N VAL A 215 4.05 4.97 9.24
CA VAL A 215 2.87 4.10 9.33
C VAL A 215 3.36 2.68 9.59
N SER A 216 2.78 2.04 10.59
CA SER A 216 2.89 0.60 10.80
C SER A 216 1.60 0.16 11.45
N ASN A 217 0.94 -0.86 10.87
CA ASN A 217 -0.26 -1.46 11.45
C ASN A 217 -1.32 -0.42 11.85
N GLY A 218 -1.57 0.56 10.97
CA GLY A 218 -2.61 1.58 11.19
C GLY A 218 -2.29 2.63 12.25
N SER A 219 -1.12 2.54 12.88
CA SER A 219 -0.58 3.59 13.76
C SER A 219 0.28 4.54 12.96
N VAL A 220 0.00 5.83 13.05
CA VAL A 220 0.85 6.89 12.49
C VAL A 220 1.83 7.33 13.58
N GLY A 221 3.04 6.80 13.54
CA GLY A 221 4.12 7.22 14.43
C GLY A 221 4.94 8.38 13.87
N ARG A 222 5.80 8.98 14.69
CA ARG A 222 6.80 9.95 14.21
C ARG A 222 7.84 9.23 13.33
N LEU A 223 8.23 9.84 12.20
CA LEU A 223 9.37 9.35 11.43
C LEU A 223 10.65 9.38 12.28
N GLN A 224 11.47 8.34 12.13
CA GLN A 224 12.80 8.34 12.74
C GLN A 224 13.67 9.46 12.15
N GLU A 225 14.70 9.85 12.89
CA GLU A 225 15.60 10.93 12.47
C GLU A 225 16.36 10.59 11.18
N ASN A 226 16.69 9.31 10.99
CA ASN A 226 17.39 8.79 9.83
C ASN A 226 16.46 8.35 8.67
N ASP A 227 15.14 8.58 8.76
CA ASP A 227 14.22 8.19 7.69
C ASP A 227 14.46 9.07 6.44
N PRO A 228 14.78 8.49 5.28
CA PRO A 228 15.08 9.24 4.05
C PRO A 228 13.94 10.12 3.54
N ARG A 229 12.69 9.90 3.99
CA ARG A 229 11.51 10.68 3.59
C ARG A 229 11.40 12.00 4.35
N ARG A 230 12.01 12.10 5.53
CA ARG A 230 11.88 13.23 6.46
C ARG A 230 12.26 14.60 5.86
N PRO A 231 13.30 14.74 5.01
CA PRO A 231 13.64 16.02 4.38
C PRO A 231 12.51 16.61 3.52
N TYR A 232 11.62 15.77 2.99
CA TYR A 232 10.54 16.19 2.09
C TYR A 232 9.26 16.59 2.82
N SER A 233 9.16 16.34 4.13
CA SER A 233 7.93 16.56 4.89
C SER A 233 7.48 18.03 4.89
N ALA A 234 8.41 18.99 5.01
CA ALA A 234 8.08 20.42 5.01
C ALA A 234 7.53 20.88 3.65
N GLU A 235 8.12 20.41 2.55
CA GLU A 235 7.65 20.71 1.21
C GLU A 235 6.25 20.12 0.97
N ILE A 236 6.02 18.87 1.40
CA ILE A 236 4.72 18.20 1.27
C ILE A 236 3.64 18.92 2.09
N LEU A 237 3.94 19.36 3.31
CA LEU A 237 3.00 20.15 4.12
C LEU A 237 2.64 21.46 3.41
N GLY A 238 3.63 22.16 2.84
CA GLY A 238 3.39 23.36 2.04
C GLY A 238 2.47 23.12 0.84
N LEU A 239 2.65 21.99 0.13
CA LEU A 239 1.76 21.60 -0.98
C LEU A 239 0.33 21.29 -0.53
N LEU A 240 0.16 20.73 0.67
CA LEU A 240 -1.15 20.45 1.27
C LEU A 240 -1.77 21.69 1.95
N GLY A 241 -1.05 22.82 1.99
CA GLY A 241 -1.49 24.04 2.66
C GLY A 241 -1.54 23.93 4.18
N LYS A 242 -0.59 23.23 4.80
CA LYS A 242 -0.48 22.99 6.25
C LYS A 242 0.73 23.67 6.87
#